data_AF-A0AA46PGG9-F1
#
_entry.id   AF-A0AA46PGG9-F1
#
_cell.length_a   1.000
_cell.length_b   1.000
_cell.length_c   1.000
_cell.angle_alpha   90.00
_cell.angle_beta   90.00
_cell.angle_gamma   90.00
#
_symmetry.space_group_name_H-M   'P 1'
#
loop_
_entity.id
_entity.type
_entity.pdbx_description
1 polymer ?
#
loop_
_entity_poly.entity_id
_entity_poly.type
_entity_poly.pdbx_seq_one_letter_code
_entity_poly.pdbx_strand_id
1 'polypeptide(L)'
;MPPTEDRRVRRTRNELHRALIELLTEKGYDRVSVRDILDRADVGRSTFYHHFRDKDDLLVVSCTEYVQRAVEERARGRRTPWGPVRTVFDLCEQHPRLYEALAGRRSDAVLVRATTHMVHEVLAGHLREQCEAGEAECDPAVRFLAWGIVGLFGPVAAGELTAAQAFATFEAAARPWRLSDPGPVRPGGPAAVPLTPTAAPSPIRESGSSRPAGPRSAAAPGSPAAAPPAAPGS
;
A
#
# COMPACT_ATOMS: atom_id res chain seq x y z
N MET A 1 29.82 3.22 3.78
CA MET A 1 29.73 2.35 2.58
C MET A 1 28.77 1.22 2.93
N PRO A 2 27.74 0.90 2.14
CA PRO A 2 26.83 -0.21 2.47
C PRO A 2 27.61 -1.53 2.45
N PRO A 3 27.27 -2.50 3.33
CA PRO A 3 28.02 -3.75 3.44
C PRO A 3 28.00 -4.55 2.14
N THR A 4 29.07 -5.32 1.90
CA THR A 4 29.27 -6.07 0.65
C THR A 4 28.13 -7.06 0.36
N GLU A 5 27.50 -7.58 1.42
CA GLU A 5 26.35 -8.48 1.36
C GLU A 5 25.10 -7.80 0.78
N ASP A 6 24.77 -6.58 1.21
CA ASP A 6 23.66 -5.77 0.67
C ASP A 6 23.83 -5.56 -0.86
N ARG A 7 25.05 -5.29 -1.32
CA ARG A 7 25.34 -5.18 -2.76
C ARG A 7 25.08 -6.49 -3.52
N ARG A 8 25.46 -7.64 -2.96
CA ARG A 8 25.24 -8.95 -3.59
C ARG A 8 23.75 -9.29 -3.63
N VAL A 9 23.04 -9.08 -2.53
CA VAL A 9 21.59 -9.30 -2.43
C VAL A 9 20.83 -8.43 -3.44
N ARG A 10 21.13 -7.12 -3.51
CA ARG A 10 20.51 -6.22 -4.51
C ARG A 10 20.78 -6.68 -5.94
N ARG A 11 21.99 -7.15 -6.25
CA ARG A 11 22.33 -7.66 -7.58
C ARG A 11 21.46 -8.88 -7.94
N THR A 12 21.42 -9.89 -7.08
CA THR A 12 20.59 -11.09 -7.31
C THR A 12 19.11 -10.74 -7.48
N ARG A 13 18.57 -9.84 -6.64
CA ARG A 13 17.17 -9.40 -6.74
C ARG A 13 16.89 -8.68 -8.06
N ASN A 14 17.84 -7.88 -8.57
CA ASN A 14 17.71 -7.21 -9.87
C ASN A 14 17.78 -8.21 -11.04
N GLU A 15 18.66 -9.21 -10.98
CA GLU A 15 18.78 -10.27 -11.99
C GLU A 15 17.50 -11.11 -12.05
N LEU A 16 16.95 -11.50 -10.90
CA LEU A 16 15.66 -12.20 -10.80
C LEU A 16 14.47 -11.35 -11.28
N HIS A 17 14.40 -10.07 -10.89
CA HIS A 17 13.37 -9.13 -11.35
C HIS A 17 13.40 -9.02 -12.88
N ARG A 18 14.58 -8.76 -13.45
CA ARG A 18 14.76 -8.62 -14.89
C ARG A 18 14.32 -9.89 -15.63
N ALA A 19 14.74 -11.06 -15.16
CA ALA A 19 14.34 -12.34 -15.75
C ALA A 19 12.82 -12.53 -15.75
N LEU A 20 12.14 -12.21 -14.64
CA LEU A 20 10.68 -12.28 -14.56
C LEU A 20 10.00 -11.32 -15.56
N ILE A 21 10.46 -10.06 -15.64
CA ILE A 21 9.89 -9.04 -16.54
C ILE A 21 10.07 -9.44 -18.02
N GLU A 22 11.25 -9.94 -18.41
CA GLU A 22 11.49 -10.46 -19.76
C GLU A 22 10.52 -11.61 -20.07
N LEU A 23 10.49 -12.66 -19.23
CA LEU A 23 9.66 -13.86 -19.42
C LEU A 23 8.15 -13.56 -19.42
N LEU A 24 7.70 -12.60 -18.62
CA LEU A 24 6.34 -12.06 -18.63
C LEU A 24 5.95 -11.56 -20.01
N THR A 25 6.79 -10.71 -20.61
CA THR A 25 6.52 -10.12 -21.94
C THR A 25 6.73 -11.11 -23.09
N GLU A 26 7.56 -12.14 -22.92
CA GLU A 26 7.82 -13.17 -23.94
C GLU A 26 6.69 -14.20 -24.05
N LYS A 27 6.19 -14.73 -22.94
CA LYS A 27 5.27 -15.89 -22.94
C LYS A 27 4.03 -15.79 -22.06
N GLY A 28 3.85 -14.69 -21.33
CA GLY A 28 2.74 -14.48 -20.41
C GLY A 28 2.89 -15.26 -19.09
N TYR A 29 2.33 -14.71 -18.02
CA TYR A 29 2.63 -15.10 -16.63
C TYR A 29 2.37 -16.57 -16.30
N ASP A 30 1.27 -17.15 -16.77
CA ASP A 30 0.89 -18.53 -16.44
C ASP A 30 1.91 -19.54 -16.94
N ARG A 31 2.56 -19.23 -18.08
CA ARG A 31 3.59 -20.06 -18.70
C ARG A 31 4.98 -19.84 -18.09
N VAL A 32 5.16 -18.86 -17.20
CA VAL A 32 6.40 -18.66 -16.45
C VAL A 32 6.40 -19.56 -15.21
N SER A 33 7.42 -20.41 -15.11
CA SER A 33 7.73 -21.19 -13.92
C SER A 33 8.92 -20.59 -13.16
N VAL A 34 9.08 -20.91 -11.87
CA VAL A 34 10.26 -20.54 -11.10
C VAL A 34 11.54 -21.02 -11.79
N ARG A 35 11.53 -22.22 -12.40
CA ARG A 35 12.69 -22.75 -13.12
C ARG A 35 13.11 -21.84 -14.28
N ASP A 36 12.17 -21.35 -15.10
CA ASP A 36 12.52 -20.45 -16.22
C ASP A 36 13.23 -19.18 -15.73
N ILE A 37 12.80 -18.66 -14.57
CA ILE A 37 13.35 -17.45 -13.95
C ILE A 37 14.77 -17.73 -13.43
N LEU A 38 15.01 -18.89 -12.80
CA LEU A 38 16.35 -19.32 -12.37
C LEU A 38 17.30 -19.51 -13.57
N ASP A 39 16.83 -20.25 -14.58
CA ASP A 39 17.59 -20.58 -15.80
C ASP A 39 17.92 -19.30 -16.61
N ARG A 40 17.05 -18.27 -16.57
CA ARG A 40 17.27 -16.96 -17.23
C ARG A 40 18.15 -16.00 -16.40
N ALA A 41 18.02 -16.02 -15.07
CA ALA A 41 18.77 -15.12 -14.18
C ALA A 41 20.19 -15.60 -13.86
N ASP A 42 20.53 -16.87 -14.17
CA ASP A 42 21.74 -17.56 -13.72
C ASP A 42 21.86 -17.59 -12.18
N VAL A 43 20.73 -17.86 -11.50
CA VAL A 43 20.62 -17.85 -10.04
C VAL A 43 20.29 -19.24 -9.50
N GLY A 44 21.04 -19.68 -8.49
CA GLY A 44 20.81 -20.96 -7.83
C GLY A 44 19.47 -21.03 -7.09
N ARG A 45 18.81 -22.20 -7.15
CA ARG A 45 17.50 -22.44 -6.53
C ARG A 45 17.45 -22.06 -5.03
N SER A 46 18.49 -22.40 -4.26
CA SER A 46 18.58 -22.03 -2.83
C SER A 46 18.64 -20.53 -2.60
N THR A 47 19.30 -19.78 -3.49
CA THR A 47 19.38 -18.31 -3.43
C THR A 47 18.03 -17.66 -3.73
N PHE A 48 17.24 -18.22 -4.67
CA PHE A 48 15.86 -17.76 -4.89
C PHE A 48 15.00 -17.94 -3.64
N TYR A 49 14.95 -19.13 -3.06
CA TYR A 49 14.09 -19.41 -1.90
C TYR A 49 14.55 -18.74 -0.60
N HIS A 50 15.77 -18.20 -0.57
CA HIS A 50 16.23 -17.29 0.49
C HIS A 50 15.65 -15.87 0.33
N HIS A 51 15.22 -15.48 -0.87
CA HIS A 51 14.74 -14.13 -1.18
C HIS A 51 13.23 -14.03 -1.45
N PHE A 52 12.60 -15.10 -1.94
CA PHE A 52 11.21 -15.16 -2.39
C PHE A 52 10.61 -16.55 -2.16
N ARG A 53 9.33 -16.61 -1.80
CA ARG A 53 8.58 -17.84 -1.56
C ARG A 53 8.22 -18.58 -2.85
N ASP A 54 7.85 -17.85 -3.89
CA ASP A 54 7.42 -18.34 -5.20
C ASP A 54 7.50 -17.22 -6.26
N LYS A 55 6.92 -17.42 -7.46
CA LYS A 55 6.94 -16.42 -8.53
C LYS A 55 5.98 -15.25 -8.29
N ASP A 56 4.96 -15.42 -7.45
CA ASP A 56 3.95 -14.41 -7.12
C ASP A 56 4.54 -13.44 -6.09
N ASP A 57 5.25 -13.98 -5.10
CA ASP A 57 6.06 -13.24 -4.12
C ASP A 57 7.20 -12.47 -4.81
N LEU A 58 7.91 -13.09 -5.78
CA LEU A 58 8.88 -12.37 -6.61
C LEU A 58 8.22 -11.23 -7.39
N LEU A 59 7.05 -11.45 -8.01
CA LEU A 59 6.36 -10.43 -8.79
C LEU A 59 6.03 -9.20 -7.93
N VAL A 60 5.30 -9.41 -6.83
CA VAL A 60 4.87 -8.33 -5.93
C VAL A 60 6.08 -7.60 -5.36
N VAL A 61 7.01 -8.33 -4.73
CA VAL A 61 8.09 -7.71 -3.96
C VAL A 61 9.11 -7.02 -4.88
N SER A 62 9.51 -7.65 -5.99
CA SER A 62 10.51 -7.05 -6.89
C SER A 62 9.98 -5.84 -7.67
N CYS A 63 8.71 -5.85 -8.09
CA CYS A 63 8.12 -4.69 -8.76
C CYS A 63 7.88 -3.54 -7.76
N THR A 64 7.48 -3.84 -6.52
CA THR A 64 7.37 -2.84 -5.45
C THR A 64 8.72 -2.17 -5.18
N GLU A 65 9.80 -2.95 -5.01
CA GLU A 65 11.17 -2.40 -4.85
C GLU A 65 11.62 -1.58 -6.07
N TYR A 66 11.31 -2.04 -7.29
CA TYR A 66 11.65 -1.31 -8.51
C TYR A 66 10.96 0.06 -8.56
N VAL A 67 9.65 0.11 -8.29
CA VAL A 67 8.88 1.36 -8.23
C VAL A 67 9.41 2.27 -7.12
N GLN A 68 9.64 1.76 -5.91
CA GLN A 68 10.16 2.55 -4.78
C GLN A 68 11.50 3.22 -5.13
N ARG A 69 12.45 2.49 -5.71
CA ARG A 69 13.74 3.06 -6.17
C ARG A 69 13.54 4.09 -7.28
N ALA A 70 12.65 3.81 -8.23
CA ALA A 70 12.31 4.73 -9.32
C ALA A 70 11.69 6.04 -8.81
N VAL A 71 10.98 6.00 -7.67
CA VAL A 71 10.44 7.17 -6.96
C VAL A 71 11.55 7.93 -6.23
N GLU A 72 12.40 7.24 -5.46
CA GLU A 72 13.54 7.84 -4.76
C GLU A 72 14.47 8.59 -5.74
N GLU A 73 14.79 7.98 -6.88
CA GLU A 73 15.61 8.56 -7.93
C GLU A 73 14.97 9.78 -8.62
N ARG A 74 13.64 9.80 -8.77
CA ARG A 74 12.91 10.97 -9.29
C ARG A 74 12.74 12.07 -8.24
N ALA A 75 12.74 11.71 -6.95
CA ALA A 75 12.47 12.62 -5.85
C ALA A 75 13.64 13.54 -5.45
N ARG A 76 14.82 13.43 -6.09
CA ARG A 76 16.08 14.20 -5.86
C ARG A 76 15.87 15.68 -5.43
N GLY A 77 15.66 15.90 -4.13
CA GLY A 77 15.46 17.22 -3.52
C GLY A 77 14.03 17.79 -3.50
N ARG A 78 13.03 17.14 -4.12
CA ARG A 78 11.62 17.56 -4.11
C ARG A 78 10.68 16.35 -4.07
N ARG A 79 10.36 15.87 -2.86
CA ARG A 79 9.25 14.93 -2.66
C ARG A 79 7.92 15.68 -2.78
N THR A 80 7.03 15.15 -3.61
CA THR A 80 5.64 15.60 -3.77
C THR A 80 4.71 14.47 -3.35
N PRO A 81 3.52 14.74 -2.80
CA PRO A 81 2.59 13.73 -2.30
C PRO A 81 2.14 12.73 -3.36
N TRP A 82 1.93 13.19 -4.59
CA TRP A 82 1.62 12.32 -5.72
C TRP A 82 2.85 11.93 -6.57
N GLY A 83 4.05 12.16 -6.04
CA GLY A 83 5.33 11.77 -6.67
C GLY A 83 5.43 10.29 -7.05
N PRO A 84 4.98 9.34 -6.21
CA PRO A 84 4.89 7.93 -6.58
C PRO A 84 3.92 7.68 -7.73
N VAL A 85 2.75 8.31 -7.69
CA VAL A 85 1.71 8.13 -8.71
C VAL A 85 2.18 8.64 -10.07
N ARG A 86 2.82 9.82 -10.12
CA ARG A 86 3.43 10.32 -11.36
C ARG A 86 4.51 9.36 -11.87
N THR A 87 5.38 8.88 -10.98
CA THR A 87 6.44 7.91 -11.34
C THR A 87 5.86 6.62 -11.94
N VAL A 88 4.76 6.11 -11.38
CA VAL A 88 4.08 4.91 -11.86
C VAL A 88 3.45 5.14 -13.25
N PHE A 89 2.85 6.30 -13.52
CA PHE A 89 2.37 6.64 -14.86
C PHE A 89 3.52 6.87 -15.85
N ASP A 90 4.61 7.54 -15.45
CA ASP A 90 5.82 7.71 -16.28
C ASP A 90 6.38 6.33 -16.71
N LEU A 91 6.44 5.37 -15.78
CA LEU A 91 6.90 4.00 -16.06
C LEU A 91 5.94 3.22 -16.97
N CYS A 92 4.63 3.45 -16.82
CA CYS A 92 3.61 2.86 -17.70
C CYS A 92 3.78 3.31 -19.15
N GLU A 93 3.95 4.61 -19.38
CA GLU A 93 4.19 5.20 -20.70
C GLU A 93 5.56 4.79 -21.29
N GLN A 94 6.59 4.61 -20.45
CA GLN A 94 7.92 4.13 -20.87
C GLN A 94 7.95 2.64 -21.22
N HIS A 95 7.07 1.82 -20.63
CA HIS A 95 7.07 0.37 -20.76
C HIS A 95 5.68 -0.21 -21.09
N PRO A 96 5.01 0.25 -22.17
CA PRO A 96 3.60 -0.07 -22.43
C PRO A 96 3.33 -1.57 -22.58
N ARG A 97 4.26 -2.34 -23.17
CA ARG A 97 4.13 -3.80 -23.31
C ARG A 97 4.09 -4.54 -21.96
N LEU A 98 4.81 -4.03 -20.95
CA LEU A 98 4.81 -4.61 -19.61
C LEU A 98 3.49 -4.28 -18.90
N TYR A 99 3.06 -3.02 -18.95
CA TYR A 99 1.85 -2.58 -18.25
C TYR A 99 0.56 -3.12 -18.89
N GLU A 100 0.51 -3.32 -20.21
CA GLU A 100 -0.57 -4.07 -20.88
C GLU A 100 -0.56 -5.55 -20.46
N ALA A 101 0.61 -6.16 -20.24
CA ALA A 101 0.68 -7.53 -19.73
C ALA A 101 0.26 -7.65 -18.25
N LEU A 102 0.50 -6.63 -17.43
CA LEU A 102 0.18 -6.60 -15.99
C LEU A 102 -1.28 -6.20 -15.70
N ALA A 103 -1.83 -5.25 -16.46
CA ALA A 103 -3.11 -4.60 -16.16
C ALA A 103 -3.99 -4.31 -17.40
N GLY A 104 -3.57 -4.74 -18.60
CA GLY A 104 -4.34 -4.61 -19.81
C GLY A 104 -5.62 -5.45 -19.84
N ARG A 105 -6.45 -5.24 -20.87
CA ARG A 105 -7.80 -5.86 -20.96
C ARG A 105 -7.82 -7.39 -21.01
N ARG A 106 -6.67 -8.03 -21.24
CA ARG A 106 -6.48 -9.49 -21.30
C ARG A 106 -5.55 -10.00 -20.19
N SER A 107 -5.17 -9.17 -19.22
CA SER A 107 -4.34 -9.56 -18.09
C SER A 107 -5.09 -10.56 -17.20
N ASP A 108 -4.36 -11.51 -16.61
CA ASP A 108 -4.92 -12.43 -15.65
C ASP A 108 -5.27 -11.70 -14.34
N ALA A 109 -6.34 -12.15 -13.67
CA ALA A 109 -6.78 -11.55 -12.41
C ALA A 109 -5.72 -11.65 -11.29
N VAL A 110 -4.79 -12.62 -11.34
CA VAL A 110 -3.61 -12.69 -10.46
C VAL A 110 -2.68 -11.50 -10.68
N LEU A 111 -2.35 -11.18 -11.93
CA LEU A 111 -1.49 -10.04 -12.28
C LEU A 111 -2.14 -8.71 -11.90
N VAL A 112 -3.44 -8.55 -12.19
CA VAL A 112 -4.20 -7.35 -11.79
C VAL A 112 -4.19 -7.19 -10.26
N ARG A 113 -4.43 -8.28 -9.49
CA ARG A 113 -4.36 -8.23 -8.02
C ARG A 113 -2.96 -7.90 -7.51
N ALA A 114 -1.91 -8.54 -8.05
CA ALA A 114 -0.53 -8.28 -7.66
C ALA A 114 -0.12 -6.82 -7.94
N THR A 115 -0.53 -6.30 -9.10
CA THR A 115 -0.28 -4.92 -9.52
C THR A 115 -1.03 -3.92 -8.64
N THR A 116 -2.30 -4.16 -8.34
CA THR A 116 -3.08 -3.32 -7.42
C THR A 116 -2.53 -3.35 -6.00
N HIS A 117 -2.07 -4.50 -5.51
CA HIS A 117 -1.43 -4.59 -4.18
C HIS A 117 -0.12 -3.81 -4.12
N MET A 118 0.76 -3.96 -5.12
CA MET A 118 1.97 -3.12 -5.25
C MET A 118 1.64 -1.62 -5.25
N VAL A 119 0.66 -1.19 -6.05
CA VAL A 119 0.28 0.23 -6.14
C VAL A 119 -0.30 0.74 -4.82
N HIS A 120 -1.11 -0.08 -4.12
CA HIS A 120 -1.60 0.23 -2.78
C HIS A 120 -0.46 0.34 -1.77
N GLU A 121 0.47 -0.61 -1.70
CA GLU A 121 1.62 -0.57 -0.77
C GLU A 121 2.51 0.65 -0.99
N VAL A 122 2.84 0.97 -2.24
CA VAL A 122 3.63 2.17 -2.59
C VAL A 122 2.89 3.46 -2.20
N LEU A 123 1.59 3.53 -2.45
CA LEU A 123 0.79 4.72 -2.14
C LEU A 123 0.54 4.88 -0.63
N ALA A 124 0.22 3.78 0.07
CA ALA A 124 0.04 3.73 1.51
C ALA A 124 1.33 4.10 2.24
N GLY A 125 2.48 3.54 1.83
CA GLY A 125 3.78 3.90 2.37
C GLY A 125 4.06 5.40 2.31
N HIS A 126 3.89 6.00 1.13
CA HIS A 126 4.18 7.42 0.91
C HIS A 126 3.17 8.37 1.58
N LEU A 127 1.89 7.98 1.67
CA LEU A 127 0.87 8.77 2.36
C LEU A 127 0.96 8.64 3.89
N ARG A 128 1.34 7.49 4.45
CA ARG A 128 1.61 7.34 5.90
C ARG A 128 2.70 8.30 6.40
N GLU A 129 3.69 8.62 5.57
CA GLU A 129 4.74 9.59 5.91
C GLU A 129 4.24 11.05 5.92
N GLN A 130 3.02 11.32 5.44
CA GLN A 130 2.55 12.68 5.09
C GLN A 130 1.16 13.02 5.64
N CYS A 131 0.34 12.04 5.99
CA CYS A 131 -0.97 12.23 6.60
C CYS A 131 -0.84 12.33 8.13
N GLU A 132 -1.37 13.42 8.70
CA GLU A 132 -1.58 13.54 10.15
C GLU A 132 -2.79 12.71 10.64
N ALA A 133 -3.65 12.27 9.72
CA ALA A 133 -4.78 11.38 9.99
C ALA A 133 -4.34 9.93 10.21
N GLY A 134 -5.06 9.20 11.07
CA GLY A 134 -4.72 7.82 11.43
C GLY A 134 -4.86 6.83 10.26
N GLU A 135 -4.01 5.81 10.24
CA GLU A 135 -3.91 4.81 9.14
C GLU A 135 -5.26 4.18 8.75
N ALA A 136 -6.10 3.87 9.74
CA ALA A 136 -7.43 3.27 9.52
C ALA A 136 -8.43 4.16 8.78
N GLU A 137 -8.25 5.49 8.80
CA GLU A 137 -9.12 6.44 8.11
C GLU A 137 -8.73 6.60 6.64
N CYS A 138 -7.45 6.42 6.31
CA CYS A 138 -6.91 6.56 4.96
C CYS A 138 -7.03 5.30 4.10
N ASP A 139 -6.91 4.09 4.67
CA ASP A 139 -6.83 2.83 3.89
C ASP A 139 -7.96 2.64 2.84
N PRO A 140 -9.25 2.86 3.15
CA PRO A 140 -10.31 2.71 2.14
C PRO A 140 -10.13 3.64 0.94
N ALA A 141 -9.66 4.87 1.17
CA ALA A 141 -9.37 5.86 0.13
C ALA A 141 -8.15 5.43 -0.69
N VAL A 142 -7.05 5.02 -0.04
CA VAL A 142 -5.83 4.54 -0.72
C VAL A 142 -6.13 3.32 -1.58
N ARG A 143 -6.94 2.38 -1.09
CA ARG A 143 -7.36 1.20 -1.85
C ARG A 143 -8.24 1.56 -3.05
N PHE A 144 -9.19 2.49 -2.91
CA PHE A 144 -9.98 2.99 -4.03
C PHE A 144 -9.10 3.68 -5.09
N LEU A 145 -8.18 4.54 -4.65
CA LEU A 145 -7.25 5.25 -5.51
C LEU A 145 -6.26 4.32 -6.23
N ALA A 146 -5.79 3.25 -5.58
CA ALA A 146 -4.94 2.23 -6.20
C ALA A 146 -5.65 1.51 -7.36
N TRP A 147 -6.93 1.15 -7.20
CA TRP A 147 -7.76 0.64 -8.31
C TRP A 147 -7.94 1.66 -9.43
N GLY A 148 -8.11 2.95 -9.09
CA GLY A 148 -8.15 4.03 -10.09
C GLY A 148 -6.87 4.16 -10.90
N ILE A 149 -5.70 4.07 -10.25
CA ILE A 149 -4.38 4.09 -10.91
C ILE A 149 -4.23 2.90 -11.86
N VAL A 150 -4.51 1.67 -11.39
CA VAL A 150 -4.37 0.46 -12.21
C VAL A 150 -5.36 0.46 -13.38
N GLY A 151 -6.60 0.95 -13.18
CA GLY A 151 -7.58 1.09 -14.25
C GLY A 151 -7.15 2.06 -15.37
N LEU A 152 -6.26 3.00 -15.08
CA LEU A 152 -5.68 3.92 -16.07
C LEU A 152 -4.46 3.33 -16.80
N PHE A 153 -3.90 2.19 -16.37
CA PHE A 153 -2.74 1.58 -17.05
C PHE A 153 -3.06 1.09 -18.46
N GLY A 154 -4.23 0.48 -18.69
CA GLY A 154 -4.64 0.04 -20.03
C GLY A 154 -4.68 1.19 -21.05
N PRO A 155 -5.42 2.28 -20.78
CA PRO A 155 -5.43 3.46 -21.65
C PRO A 155 -4.05 4.09 -21.87
N VAL A 156 -3.18 4.14 -20.84
CA VAL A 156 -1.81 4.67 -21.00
C VAL A 156 -0.95 3.74 -21.85
N ALA A 157 -0.98 2.43 -21.61
CA ALA A 157 -0.24 1.43 -22.36
C ALA A 157 -0.69 1.33 -23.83
N ALA A 158 -1.98 1.60 -24.10
CA ALA A 158 -2.54 1.70 -25.44
C ALA A 158 -2.24 3.03 -26.16
N GLY A 159 -1.68 4.03 -25.46
CA GLY A 159 -1.48 5.38 -25.99
C GLY A 159 -2.76 6.21 -26.14
N GLU A 160 -3.86 5.77 -25.52
CA GLU A 160 -5.14 6.49 -25.45
C GLU A 160 -5.04 7.69 -24.46
N LEU A 161 -4.15 7.60 -23.47
CA LEU A 161 -3.78 8.67 -22.54
C LEU A 161 -2.25 8.78 -22.41
N THR A 162 -1.74 10.00 -22.29
CA THR A 162 -0.37 10.23 -21.80
C THR A 162 -0.28 10.06 -20.28
N ALA A 163 0.92 9.82 -19.75
CA ALA A 163 1.20 9.78 -18.32
C ALA A 163 0.73 11.07 -17.61
N ALA A 164 0.91 12.23 -18.25
CA ALA A 164 0.46 13.52 -17.73
C ALA A 164 -1.07 13.64 -17.65
N GLN A 165 -1.81 13.13 -18.64
CA GLN A 165 -3.28 13.13 -18.64
C GLN A 165 -3.84 12.13 -17.61
N ALA A 166 -3.24 10.95 -17.50
CA ALA A 166 -3.61 9.97 -16.47
C ALA A 166 -3.36 10.51 -15.05
N PHE A 167 -2.21 11.18 -14.83
CA PHE A 167 -1.91 11.86 -13.57
C PHE A 167 -2.93 12.96 -13.24
N ALA A 168 -3.26 13.84 -14.19
CA ALA A 168 -4.26 14.90 -13.97
C ALA A 168 -5.67 14.34 -13.67
N THR A 169 -6.03 13.22 -14.32
CA THR A 169 -7.28 12.50 -14.06
C THR A 169 -7.32 11.92 -12.65
N PHE A 170 -6.23 11.28 -12.23
CA PHE A 170 -6.06 10.78 -10.86
C PHE A 170 -6.13 11.92 -9.83
N GLU A 171 -5.41 13.01 -10.04
CA GLU A 171 -5.36 14.14 -9.10
C GLU A 171 -6.73 14.77 -8.91
N ALA A 172 -7.52 14.92 -9.99
CA ALA A 172 -8.91 15.38 -9.91
C ALA A 172 -9.78 14.41 -9.09
N ALA A 173 -9.61 13.09 -9.25
CA ALA A 173 -10.34 12.07 -8.51
C ALA A 173 -9.91 11.94 -7.03
N ALA A 174 -8.69 12.37 -6.67
CA ALA A 174 -8.20 12.37 -5.30
C ALA A 174 -8.76 13.53 -4.44
N ARG A 175 -9.14 14.67 -5.06
CA ARG A 175 -9.62 15.88 -4.36
C ARG A 175 -10.72 15.66 -3.30
N PRO A 176 -11.78 14.85 -3.53
CA PRO A 176 -12.86 14.68 -2.55
C PRO A 176 -12.39 14.07 -1.23
N TRP A 177 -11.33 13.26 -1.26
CA TRP A 177 -10.78 12.56 -0.11
C TRP A 177 -9.99 13.46 0.84
N ARG A 178 -9.78 14.74 0.49
CA ARG A 178 -9.01 15.73 1.27
C ARG A 178 -7.60 15.29 1.66
N LEU A 179 -7.08 14.25 0.99
CA LEU A 179 -5.67 13.93 0.92
C LEU A 179 -4.99 15.15 0.32
N SER A 180 -4.43 15.97 1.22
CA SER A 180 -3.88 17.26 0.87
C SER A 180 -2.65 17.07 0.00
N ASP A 181 -2.25 18.13 -0.70
CA ASP A 181 -0.87 18.27 -1.13
C ASP A 181 -0.12 18.98 0.02
N PRO A 182 0.42 18.28 1.05
CA PRO A 182 1.42 18.91 1.91
C PRO A 182 2.60 19.26 0.99
N GLY A 183 2.71 20.56 0.71
CA GLY A 183 3.67 21.11 -0.23
C GLY A 183 5.12 20.69 0.09
N PRO A 184 6.05 20.94 -0.85
CA PRO A 184 7.33 20.22 -0.99
C PRO A 184 7.97 19.87 0.35
N VAL A 185 8.05 18.57 0.64
CA VAL A 185 8.53 18.03 1.92
C VAL A 185 9.87 18.69 2.27
N ARG A 186 9.87 19.52 3.32
CA ARG A 186 11.04 20.31 3.71
C ARG A 186 12.22 19.38 3.96
N PRO A 187 13.35 19.53 3.25
CA PRO A 187 14.55 18.75 3.54
C PRO A 187 15.11 19.22 4.90
N GLY A 188 14.77 18.49 5.96
CA GLY A 188 15.10 18.85 7.34
C GLY A 188 13.97 19.55 8.11
N GLY A 189 12.72 19.05 8.03
CA GLY A 189 11.69 19.43 9.00
C GLY A 189 12.14 19.12 10.44
N PRO A 190 11.92 20.03 11.42
CA PRO A 190 12.40 19.83 12.78
C PRO A 190 11.69 18.67 13.47
N ALA A 191 12.30 18.15 14.54
CA ALA A 191 11.71 17.14 15.40
C ALA A 191 10.29 17.53 15.83
N ALA A 192 9.41 16.52 15.94
CA ALA A 192 8.01 16.69 16.32
C ALA A 192 7.86 17.69 17.47
N VAL A 193 7.09 18.76 17.24
CA VAL A 193 6.69 19.67 18.30
C VAL A 193 5.99 18.81 19.35
N PRO A 194 6.49 18.72 20.60
CA PRO A 194 5.83 17.92 21.61
C PRO A 194 4.44 18.50 21.80
N LEU A 195 3.41 17.66 21.62
CA LEU A 195 2.04 18.00 21.96
C LEU A 195 2.05 18.42 23.43
N THR A 196 1.91 19.74 23.69
CA THR A 196 1.67 20.23 25.05
C THR A 196 0.42 19.53 25.55
N PRO A 197 0.49 18.75 26.64
CA PRO A 197 -0.68 18.04 27.13
C PRO A 197 -1.78 19.05 27.40
N THR A 198 -2.94 18.85 26.76
CA THR A 198 -4.09 19.74 26.95
C THR A 198 -4.38 19.83 28.45
N ALA A 199 -4.54 21.05 28.95
CA ALA A 199 -4.74 21.26 30.37
C ALA A 199 -5.95 20.44 30.86
N ALA A 200 -5.76 19.69 31.95
CA ALA A 200 -6.84 18.93 32.56
C ALA A 200 -8.01 19.88 32.92
N PRO A 201 -9.27 19.44 32.75
CA PRO A 201 -10.41 20.28 33.11
C PRO A 201 -10.34 20.64 34.60
N SER A 202 -10.53 21.92 34.91
CA SER A 202 -10.48 22.42 36.29
C SER A 202 -11.54 21.74 37.16
N PRO A 203 -11.24 21.43 38.44
CA PRO A 203 -12.19 20.75 39.31
C PRO A 203 -13.43 21.60 39.56
N ILE A 204 -14.60 20.97 39.45
CA ILE A 204 -15.89 21.59 39.73
C ILE A 204 -15.94 21.98 41.21
N ARG A 205 -16.15 23.27 41.49
CA ARG A 205 -16.18 23.82 42.85
C ARG A 205 -17.55 23.63 43.49
N GLU A 206 -17.87 22.41 43.90
CA GLU A 206 -19.09 22.13 44.66
C GLU A 206 -19.10 22.92 45.98
N SER A 207 -19.92 23.98 46.01
CA SER A 207 -20.21 24.73 47.23
C SER A 207 -21.43 24.07 47.88
N GLY A 208 -21.23 23.42 49.02
CA GLY A 208 -22.23 22.49 49.57
C GLY A 208 -23.49 23.16 50.12
N SER A 209 -24.59 22.42 50.10
CA SER A 209 -25.69 22.62 51.05
C SER A 209 -26.41 21.31 51.37
N SER A 210 -26.35 20.93 52.65
CA SER A 210 -27.43 20.34 53.44
C SER A 210 -28.14 19.04 52.98
N ARG A 211 -27.75 17.92 53.63
CA ARG A 211 -28.64 16.81 54.05
C ARG A 211 -29.72 17.31 55.04
N PRO A 212 -30.76 16.52 55.45
CA PRO A 212 -30.93 15.05 55.43
C PRO A 212 -32.06 14.60 54.46
N ALA A 213 -32.59 13.36 54.40
CA ALA A 213 -32.53 12.20 55.31
C ALA A 213 -32.60 10.83 54.57
N GLY A 214 -33.38 9.87 55.09
CA GLY A 214 -33.82 8.60 54.48
C GLY A 214 -35.10 8.11 55.21
N PRO A 215 -35.44 6.80 55.26
CA PRO A 215 -34.87 5.64 54.56
C PRO A 215 -35.95 4.65 54.00
N ARG A 216 -35.51 3.40 53.67
CA ARG A 216 -36.25 2.14 53.31
C ARG A 216 -36.24 1.83 51.80
N SER A 217 -35.83 0.66 51.27
CA SER A 217 -35.74 -0.76 51.70
C SER A 217 -36.86 -1.66 51.16
N ALA A 218 -36.61 -2.32 50.02
CA ALA A 218 -37.12 -3.64 49.59
C ALA A 218 -36.44 -3.96 48.23
N ALA A 219 -35.53 -4.93 48.11
CA ALA A 219 -35.75 -6.39 48.05
C ALA A 219 -36.29 -6.87 46.68
N ALA A 220 -35.39 -7.41 45.86
CA ALA A 220 -35.70 -8.38 44.80
C ALA A 220 -35.43 -9.80 45.34
N PRO A 221 -36.13 -10.83 44.83
CA PRO A 221 -35.40 -11.77 43.95
C PRO A 221 -36.27 -12.33 42.82
N GLY A 222 -35.62 -12.91 41.79
CA GLY A 222 -36.35 -13.56 40.69
C GLY A 222 -35.46 -14.01 39.54
N SER A 223 -34.72 -15.11 39.73
CA SER A 223 -34.14 -15.90 38.64
C SER A 223 -34.22 -17.38 39.03
N PRO A 224 -34.62 -18.25 38.10
CA PRO A 224 -33.87 -19.49 37.96
C PRO A 224 -33.52 -19.82 36.51
N ALA A 225 -32.43 -20.56 36.36
CA ALA A 225 -31.91 -21.04 35.08
C ALA A 225 -32.66 -22.28 34.57
N ALA A 226 -32.58 -22.50 33.26
CA ALA A 226 -32.49 -23.84 32.67
C ALA A 226 -31.78 -23.75 31.30
N ALA A 227 -30.81 -24.64 31.08
CA ALA A 227 -30.13 -24.82 29.80
C ALA A 227 -30.49 -26.24 29.25
N PRO A 228 -29.78 -26.79 28.24
CA PRO A 228 -30.35 -27.35 27.00
C PRO A 228 -30.45 -28.91 27.11
N PRO A 229 -30.29 -29.78 26.06
CA PRO A 229 -30.29 -29.59 24.59
C PRO A 229 -31.15 -30.62 23.81
N ALA A 230 -31.19 -30.51 22.48
CA ALA A 230 -31.46 -31.65 21.59
C ALA A 230 -30.72 -31.52 20.24
N ALA A 231 -30.31 -32.66 19.68
CA ALA A 231 -29.35 -32.82 18.58
C ALA A 231 -30.03 -32.96 17.19
N PRO A 232 -29.29 -33.12 16.07
CA PRO A 232 -29.79 -32.85 14.72
C PRO A 232 -30.27 -34.08 13.92
N GLY A 233 -30.93 -33.80 12.79
CA GLY A 233 -31.16 -34.67 11.63
C GLY A 233 -31.83 -33.84 10.52
N SER A 234 -31.59 -34.06 9.23
CA SER A 234 -30.79 -35.10 8.55
C SER A 234 -30.01 -34.50 7.37
#